data_AF-A0A971FLE9-F1
#
_entry.id   AF-A0A971FLE9-F1
#
_cell.length_a   1.000
_cell.length_b   1.000
_cell.length_c   1.000
_cell.angle_alpha   90.00
_cell.angle_beta   90.00
_cell.angle_gamma   90.00
#
_symmetry.space_group_name_H-M   'P 1'
#
loop_
_entity.id
_entity.type
_entity.pdbx_description
1 polymer ?
#
loop_
_entity_poly.entity_id
_entity_poly.type
_entity_poly.pdbx_seq_one_letter_code
_entity_poly.pdbx_strand_id
1 'polypeptide(L)'
;MEAMLLLIILSSLFLTAISCLPPFAGIFLISGASIWLVIQVRDRLNQKKRLIRRRTELRARWGILIRHLNGLPLPMDTPASLYYSDQGFVLETETDQWSITTESLDRLLLATVDQLRKISDQQLCRLLRVNSKIFYALREKIRQHDSAIRRGSILMMTYYDSQDRQGIWILMTAARPVQLIRLIEASRLTGKTIFRLHPRLKKPGAAAKAVI
;
A
#
# COMPACT_ATOMS: atom_id res chain seq x y z
N MET A 1 -15.44 -2.95 -2.55
CA MET A 1 -16.56 -2.68 -1.61
C MET A 1 -17.59 -1.75 -2.20
N GLU A 2 -17.26 -0.52 -2.62
CA GLU A 2 -18.26 0.39 -3.24
C GLU A 2 -19.04 -0.24 -4.39
N ALA A 3 -18.34 -0.89 -5.34
CA ALA A 3 -18.99 -1.61 -6.43
C ALA A 3 -19.92 -2.74 -5.96
N MET A 4 -19.62 -3.39 -4.83
CA MET A 4 -20.47 -4.43 -4.24
C MET A 4 -21.69 -3.83 -3.56
N LEU A 5 -21.54 -2.70 -2.86
CA LEU A 5 -22.66 -1.98 -2.24
C LEU A 5 -23.62 -1.45 -3.31
N LEU A 6 -23.09 -0.87 -4.39
CA LEU A 6 -23.88 -0.46 -5.55
C LEU A 6 -24.61 -1.66 -6.18
N LEU A 7 -23.91 -2.80 -6.32
CA LEU A 7 -24.51 -4.01 -6.86
C LEU A 7 -25.62 -4.55 -5.94
N ILE A 8 -25.46 -4.49 -4.61
CA ILE A 8 -26.50 -4.86 -3.64
C ILE A 8 -27.71 -3.93 -3.75
N ILE A 9 -27.49 -2.61 -3.91
CA ILE A 9 -28.56 -1.63 -4.10
C ILE A 9 -29.33 -1.95 -5.40
N LEU A 10 -28.61 -2.12 -6.51
CA LEU A 10 -29.18 -2.45 -7.82
C LEU A 10 -29.92 -3.80 -7.82
N SER A 11 -29.32 -4.84 -7.23
CA SER A 11 -29.94 -6.17 -7.17
C SER A 11 -31.16 -6.18 -6.27
N SER A 12 -31.12 -5.49 -5.13
CA SER A 12 -32.27 -5.39 -4.22
C SER A 12 -33.42 -4.62 -4.89
N LEU A 13 -33.11 -3.52 -5.59
CA LEU A 13 -34.10 -2.75 -6.34
C LEU A 13 -34.80 -3.61 -7.42
N PHE A 14 -34.01 -4.40 -8.17
CA PHE A 14 -34.55 -5.29 -9.20
C PHE A 14 -35.39 -6.44 -8.61
N LEU A 15 -34.92 -7.07 -7.53
CA LEU A 15 -35.64 -8.17 -6.87
C LEU A 15 -36.94 -7.70 -6.22
N THR A 16 -36.99 -6.47 -5.70
CA THR A 16 -38.23 -5.86 -5.19
C THR A 16 -39.17 -5.50 -6.34
N ALA A 17 -38.67 -5.00 -7.47
CA ALA A 17 -39.50 -4.66 -8.64
C ALA A 17 -40.19 -5.90 -9.27
N ILE A 18 -39.51 -7.05 -9.26
CA ILE A 18 -40.06 -8.33 -9.77
C ILE A 18 -40.92 -9.06 -8.71
N SER A 19 -41.12 -8.46 -7.53
CA SER A 19 -41.85 -9.07 -6.40
C SER A 19 -41.24 -10.36 -5.86
N CYS A 20 -39.97 -10.66 -6.17
CA CYS A 20 -39.25 -11.77 -5.57
C CYS A 20 -38.85 -11.50 -4.11
N LEU A 21 -38.72 -10.23 -3.73
CA LEU A 21 -38.34 -9.81 -2.39
C LEU A 21 -39.47 -9.00 -1.75
N PRO A 22 -39.85 -9.25 -0.48
CA PRO A 22 -40.83 -8.43 0.22
C PRO A 22 -40.44 -6.94 0.17
N PRO A 23 -41.38 -6.01 -0.10
CA PRO A 23 -41.08 -4.59 -0.27
C PRO A 23 -40.33 -3.98 0.92
N PHE A 24 -40.75 -4.34 2.13
CA PHE A 24 -40.09 -3.88 3.36
C PHE A 24 -38.63 -4.34 3.44
N ALA A 25 -38.33 -5.61 3.12
CA ALA A 25 -36.96 -6.13 3.12
C ALA A 25 -36.09 -5.41 2.08
N GLY A 26 -36.63 -5.11 0.90
CA GLY A 26 -35.94 -4.34 -0.13
C GLY A 26 -35.58 -2.93 0.32
N ILE A 27 -36.54 -2.23 0.93
CA ILE A 27 -36.32 -0.88 1.48
C ILE A 27 -35.23 -0.91 2.56
N PHE A 28 -35.25 -1.88 3.47
CA PHE A 28 -34.20 -2.02 4.51
C PHE A 28 -32.81 -2.27 3.90
N LEU A 29 -32.70 -3.14 2.92
CA LEU A 29 -31.42 -3.44 2.27
C LEU A 29 -30.87 -2.23 1.49
N ILE A 30 -31.73 -1.55 0.73
CA ILE A 30 -31.34 -0.37 -0.05
C ILE A 30 -30.93 0.77 0.88
N SER A 31 -31.71 1.06 1.91
CA SER A 31 -31.41 2.13 2.87
C SER A 31 -30.14 1.83 3.66
N GLY A 32 -29.98 0.61 4.18
CA GLY A 32 -28.77 0.19 4.89
C GLY A 32 -27.52 0.28 4.02
N ALA A 33 -27.57 -0.25 2.79
CA ALA A 33 -26.45 -0.18 1.85
C ALA A 33 -26.11 1.26 1.46
N SER A 34 -27.13 2.12 1.28
CA SER A 34 -26.94 3.54 0.95
C SER A 34 -26.32 4.32 2.11
N ILE A 35 -26.79 4.12 3.34
CA ILE A 35 -26.21 4.72 4.55
C ILE A 35 -24.74 4.31 4.68
N TRP A 36 -24.44 3.02 4.53
CA TRP A 36 -23.07 2.51 4.61
C TRP A 36 -22.17 3.08 3.51
N LEU A 37 -22.69 3.22 2.29
CA LEU A 37 -21.98 3.84 1.18
C LEU A 37 -21.66 5.31 1.48
N VAL A 38 -22.61 6.07 2.04
CA VAL A 38 -22.40 7.47 2.45
C VAL A 38 -21.31 7.57 3.53
N ILE A 39 -21.34 6.70 4.55
CA ILE A 39 -20.31 6.64 5.59
C ILE A 39 -18.93 6.38 4.96
N GLN A 40 -18.82 5.37 4.09
CA GLN A 40 -17.56 5.01 3.45
C GLN A 40 -17.00 6.13 2.57
N VAL A 41 -17.85 6.84 1.82
CA VAL A 41 -17.44 7.99 1.00
C VAL A 41 -16.97 9.14 1.90
N ARG A 42 -17.70 9.44 2.98
CA ARG A 42 -17.33 10.48 3.94
C ARG A 42 -15.99 10.19 4.60
N ASP A 43 -15.75 8.94 5.01
CA ASP A 43 -14.48 8.53 5.62
C ASP A 43 -13.31 8.68 4.64
N ARG A 44 -13.49 8.27 3.37
CA ARG A 44 -12.45 8.48 2.34
C ARG A 44 -12.15 9.96 2.10
N LEU A 45 -13.18 10.81 2.06
CA LEU A 45 -13.00 12.25 1.92
C LEU A 45 -12.28 12.84 3.12
N ASN A 46 -12.63 12.41 4.33
CA ASN A 46 -11.96 12.84 5.57
C ASN A 46 -10.50 12.40 5.60
N GLN A 47 -10.20 11.15 5.24
CA GLN A 47 -8.83 10.65 5.13
C GLN A 47 -8.02 11.45 4.11
N LYS A 48 -8.60 11.73 2.92
CA LYS A 48 -7.94 12.54 1.89
C LYS A 48 -7.69 13.98 2.38
N LYS A 49 -8.68 14.61 3.03
CA LYS A 49 -8.53 15.95 3.60
C LYS A 49 -7.44 15.99 4.68
N ARG A 50 -7.43 15.01 5.58
CA ARG A 50 -6.39 14.86 6.61
C ARG A 50 -5.01 14.72 5.97
N LEU A 51 -4.87 13.85 4.97
CA LEU A 51 -3.60 13.64 4.28
C LEU A 51 -3.08 14.90 3.58
N ILE A 52 -3.96 15.66 2.93
CA ILE A 52 -3.57 16.94 2.30
C ILE A 52 -3.17 17.97 3.35
N ARG A 53 -3.97 18.12 4.42
CA ARG A 53 -3.68 19.05 5.51
C ARG A 53 -2.34 18.74 6.18
N ARG A 54 -2.13 17.48 6.58
CA ARG A 54 -0.90 17.01 7.22
C ARG A 54 0.31 17.12 6.30
N ARG A 55 0.16 16.86 5.00
CA ARG A 55 1.21 17.11 4.02
C ARG A 55 1.67 18.57 4.04
N THR A 56 0.74 19.52 4.10
CA THR A 56 1.07 20.95 4.16
C THR A 56 1.73 21.32 5.51
N GLU A 57 1.20 20.81 6.63
CA GLU A 57 1.77 21.04 7.96
C GLU A 57 3.21 20.52 8.07
N LEU A 58 3.48 19.34 7.51
CA LEU A 58 4.82 18.72 7.50
C LEU A 58 5.73 19.26 6.38
N ARG A 59 5.25 20.20 5.56
CA ARG A 59 5.92 20.67 4.33
C ARG A 59 6.41 19.50 3.45
N ALA A 60 5.62 18.43 3.41
CA ALA A 60 5.98 17.20 2.72
C ALA A 60 5.75 17.35 1.20
N ARG A 61 6.73 16.88 0.42
CA ARG A 61 6.65 16.84 -1.05
C ARG A 61 5.49 15.96 -1.50
N TRP A 62 5.31 14.81 -0.85
CA TRP A 62 4.20 13.91 -1.07
C TRP A 62 3.79 13.18 0.22
N GLY A 63 2.58 12.65 0.20
CA GLY A 63 2.03 11.81 1.26
C GLY A 63 1.18 10.71 0.64
N ILE A 64 1.24 9.51 1.21
CA ILE A 64 0.50 8.35 0.74
C ILE A 64 -0.11 7.58 1.92
N LEU A 65 -1.29 7.01 1.69
CA LEU A 65 -1.87 6.04 2.62
C LEU A 65 -1.19 4.69 2.43
N ILE A 66 -0.79 4.11 3.55
CA ILE A 66 -0.12 2.84 3.62
C ILE A 66 -0.68 2.02 4.78
N ARG A 67 -0.27 0.77 4.86
CA ARG A 67 -0.51 -0.11 5.98
C ARG A 67 0.83 -0.66 6.38
N HIS A 68 1.24 -0.43 7.62
CA HIS A 68 2.42 -1.08 8.14
C HIS A 68 2.13 -2.58 8.25
N LEU A 69 2.96 -3.41 7.63
CA LEU A 69 2.90 -4.85 7.73
C LEU A 69 3.99 -5.28 8.71
N ASN A 70 3.65 -5.67 9.94
CA ASN A 70 4.56 -6.17 11.00
C ASN A 70 6.07 -5.82 10.91
N GLY A 71 6.58 -5.12 11.92
CA GLY A 71 7.99 -4.70 11.98
C GLY A 71 8.22 -3.77 13.17
N LEU A 72 9.45 -3.40 13.48
CA LEU A 72 9.68 -2.34 14.48
C LEU A 72 9.45 -0.99 13.77
N PRO A 73 8.63 -0.07 14.33
CA PRO A 73 8.17 -0.02 15.72
C PRO A 73 6.80 -0.64 16.02
N LEU A 74 6.02 -1.05 15.00
CA LEU A 74 4.63 -1.49 15.16
C LEU A 74 4.46 -3.03 15.11
N PRO A 75 4.11 -3.69 16.23
CA PRO A 75 4.03 -5.14 16.31
C PRO A 75 2.86 -5.76 15.53
N MET A 76 1.87 -4.95 15.11
CA MET A 76 0.66 -5.39 14.40
C MET A 76 0.41 -4.59 13.11
N ASP A 77 -0.49 -5.08 12.26
CA ASP A 77 -0.81 -4.45 10.98
C ASP A 77 -1.69 -3.20 11.12
N THR A 78 -1.04 -2.05 11.20
CA THR A 78 -1.72 -0.78 11.48
C THR A 78 -1.84 0.08 10.22
N PRO A 79 -3.01 0.67 9.92
CA PRO A 79 -3.11 1.69 8.90
C PRO A 79 -2.25 2.90 9.27
N ALA A 80 -1.52 3.44 8.30
CA ALA A 80 -0.60 4.56 8.52
C ALA A 80 -0.56 5.47 7.29
N SER A 81 -0.01 6.66 7.46
CA SER A 81 0.31 7.60 6.39
C SER A 81 1.82 7.76 6.34
N LEU A 82 2.40 7.64 5.15
CA LEU A 82 3.81 7.93 4.92
C LEU A 82 3.92 9.27 4.21
N TYR A 83 4.65 10.19 4.83
CA TYR A 83 5.00 11.48 4.28
C TYR A 83 6.49 11.54 4.01
N TYR A 84 6.87 12.25 2.96
CA TYR A 84 8.27 12.53 2.66
C TYR A 84 8.47 14.03 2.53
N SER A 85 9.41 14.57 3.28
CA SER A 85 9.87 15.95 3.23
C SER A 85 11.38 15.97 2.95
N ASP A 86 11.96 17.17 2.83
CA ASP A 86 13.41 17.31 2.63
C ASP A 86 14.21 16.78 3.83
N GLN A 87 13.61 16.79 5.02
CA GLN A 87 14.24 16.32 6.26
C GLN A 87 14.23 14.80 6.37
N GLY A 88 13.26 14.11 5.76
CA GLY A 88 13.16 12.67 5.84
C GLY A 88 11.75 12.12 5.65
N PHE A 89 11.55 10.90 6.14
CA PHE A 89 10.27 10.23 6.12
C PHE A 89 9.58 10.34 7.47
N VAL A 90 8.27 10.59 7.43
CA VAL A 90 7.41 10.57 8.60
C VAL A 90 6.34 9.52 8.40
N LEU A 91 6.31 8.54 9.29
CA LEU A 91 5.28 7.52 9.40
C LEU A 91 4.31 7.94 10.51
N GLU A 92 3.06 8.17 10.17
CA GLU A 92 2.02 8.62 11.10
C GLU A 92 0.89 7.59 11.17
N THR A 93 0.60 7.09 12.37
CA THR A 93 -0.60 6.31 12.68
C THR A 93 -1.64 7.21 13.35
N GLU A 94 -2.74 6.64 13.85
CA GLU A 94 -3.73 7.41 14.61
C GLU A 94 -3.20 7.93 15.95
N THR A 95 -2.25 7.19 16.56
CA THR A 95 -1.74 7.46 17.91
C THR A 95 -0.33 8.03 17.93
N ASP A 96 0.49 7.65 16.95
CA ASP A 96 1.94 7.82 17.03
C ASP A 96 2.51 8.37 15.73
N GLN A 97 3.68 9.00 15.86
CA GLN A 97 4.44 9.54 14.75
C GLN A 97 5.90 9.14 14.90
N TRP A 98 6.46 8.54 13.85
CA TRP A 98 7.87 8.20 13.76
C TRP A 98 8.50 8.93 12.60
N SER A 99 9.69 9.49 12.81
CA SER A 99 10.45 10.17 11.78
C SER A 99 11.82 9.52 11.63
N ILE A 100 12.24 9.30 10.39
CA ILE A 100 13.61 8.94 10.04
C ILE A 100 14.17 10.02 9.14
N THR A 101 15.43 10.39 9.36
CA THR A 101 16.09 11.37 8.50
C THR A 101 16.41 10.74 7.16
N THR A 102 16.49 11.57 6.10
CA THR A 102 16.90 11.05 4.79
C THR A 102 18.28 10.39 4.87
N GLU A 103 19.19 10.92 5.70
CA GLU A 103 20.55 10.42 5.90
C GLU A 103 20.57 9.02 6.51
N SER A 104 19.71 8.75 7.49
CA SER A 104 19.67 7.48 8.19
C SER A 104 19.06 6.33 7.38
N LEU A 105 18.39 6.64 6.26
CA LEU A 105 17.91 5.63 5.33
C LEU A 105 19.09 4.87 4.69
N ASP A 106 19.12 3.56 4.81
CA ASP A 106 20.13 2.70 4.17
C ASP A 106 19.63 2.23 2.80
N ARG A 107 18.51 1.50 2.77
CA ARG A 107 17.98 0.89 1.54
C ARG A 107 16.48 1.00 1.42
N LEU A 108 16.01 1.02 0.18
CA LEU A 108 14.61 1.07 -0.16
C LEU A 108 14.30 0.01 -1.22
N LEU A 109 13.47 -0.97 -0.87
CA LEU A 109 13.02 -2.00 -1.80
C LEU A 109 11.54 -1.77 -2.11
N LEU A 110 11.20 -1.70 -3.38
CA LEU A 110 9.81 -1.68 -3.82
C LEU A 110 9.54 -2.93 -4.66
N ALA A 111 8.64 -3.76 -4.18
CA ALA A 111 8.31 -5.03 -4.80
C ALA A 111 6.79 -5.24 -4.85
N THR A 112 6.33 -6.01 -5.83
CA THR A 112 4.98 -6.58 -5.77
C THR A 112 5.00 -7.89 -4.99
N VAL A 113 3.82 -8.31 -4.54
CA VAL A 113 3.65 -9.62 -3.87
C VAL A 113 4.15 -10.77 -4.74
N ASP A 114 3.86 -10.74 -6.04
CA ASP A 114 4.29 -11.78 -6.97
C ASP A 114 5.82 -11.86 -7.11
N GLN A 115 6.51 -10.73 -6.95
CA GLN A 115 7.97 -10.68 -6.98
C GLN A 115 8.56 -11.21 -5.68
N LEU A 116 8.01 -10.80 -4.53
CA LEU A 116 8.46 -11.30 -3.22
C LEU A 116 8.29 -12.81 -3.09
N ARG A 117 7.23 -13.38 -3.67
CA ARG A 117 7.03 -14.84 -3.71
C ARG A 117 8.15 -15.59 -4.43
N LYS A 118 8.84 -14.96 -5.39
CA LYS A 118 9.88 -15.60 -6.23
C LYS A 118 11.29 -15.46 -5.67
N ILE A 119 11.51 -14.50 -4.80
CA ILE A 119 12.83 -14.20 -4.21
C ILE A 119 12.96 -15.03 -2.94
N SER A 120 14.14 -15.55 -2.63
CA SER A 120 14.36 -16.26 -1.37
C SER A 120 14.55 -15.29 -0.20
N ASP A 121 14.27 -15.73 1.03
CA ASP A 121 14.50 -14.90 2.22
C ASP A 121 15.97 -14.53 2.39
N GLN A 122 16.90 -15.43 2.01
CA GLN A 122 18.32 -15.13 2.01
C GLN A 122 18.68 -13.98 1.04
N GLN A 123 18.07 -13.95 -0.14
CA GLN A 123 18.26 -12.85 -1.09
C GLN A 123 17.69 -11.55 -0.52
N LEU A 124 16.49 -11.57 0.08
CA LEU A 124 15.92 -10.38 0.75
C LEU A 124 16.80 -9.89 1.91
N CYS A 125 17.32 -10.81 2.74
CA CYS A 125 18.25 -10.48 3.81
C CYS A 125 19.53 -9.82 3.28
N ARG A 126 20.10 -10.33 2.19
CA ARG A 126 21.29 -9.72 1.55
C ARG A 126 20.97 -8.34 0.93
N LEU A 127 19.80 -8.22 0.31
CA LEU A 127 19.35 -6.98 -0.33
C LEU A 127 18.98 -5.89 0.68
N LEU A 128 18.49 -6.25 1.86
CA LEU A 128 18.09 -5.29 2.88
C LEU A 128 19.09 -5.21 4.04
N ARG A 129 20.09 -6.11 4.09
CA ARG A 129 21.04 -6.27 5.20
C ARG A 129 20.39 -6.57 6.55
N VAL A 130 19.21 -7.20 6.58
CA VAL A 130 18.43 -7.45 7.81
C VAL A 130 18.37 -8.94 8.14
N ASN A 131 18.07 -9.27 9.39
CA ASN A 131 17.90 -10.63 9.87
C ASN A 131 16.62 -11.32 9.33
N SER A 132 16.68 -12.64 9.16
CA SER A 132 15.74 -13.47 8.41
C SER A 132 14.33 -13.60 8.99
N LYS A 133 14.16 -13.49 10.31
CA LYS A 133 12.89 -13.78 11.00
C LYS A 133 11.72 -12.92 10.51
N ILE A 134 11.98 -11.69 10.08
CA ILE A 134 10.95 -10.73 9.67
C ILE A 134 10.30 -11.15 8.34
N PHE A 135 11.07 -11.71 7.41
CA PHE A 135 10.56 -12.10 6.09
C PHE A 135 9.66 -13.34 6.14
N TYR A 136 9.90 -14.25 7.10
CA TYR A 136 9.01 -15.38 7.33
C TYR A 136 7.58 -14.91 7.68
N ALA A 137 7.45 -13.99 8.64
CA ALA A 137 6.17 -13.42 9.02
C ALA A 137 5.48 -12.70 7.84
N LEU A 138 6.25 -11.95 7.05
CA LEU A 138 5.74 -11.30 5.85
C LEU A 138 5.21 -12.32 4.82
N ARG A 139 5.93 -13.42 4.58
CA ARG A 139 5.48 -14.47 3.65
C ARG A 139 4.22 -15.14 4.12
N GLU A 140 4.12 -15.40 5.41
CA GLU A 140 2.93 -16.01 5.98
C GLU A 140 1.71 -15.10 5.79
N LYS A 141 1.85 -13.78 5.98
CA LYS A 141 0.79 -12.80 5.67
C LYS A 141 0.43 -12.76 4.18
N ILE A 142 1.42 -12.83 3.30
CA ILE A 142 1.21 -12.94 1.85
C ILE A 142 0.48 -14.24 1.47
N ARG A 143 0.74 -15.33 2.19
CA ARG A 143 0.13 -16.65 1.98
C ARG A 143 -1.31 -16.67 2.48
N GLN A 144 -1.60 -16.10 3.64
CA GLN A 144 -2.90 -16.07 4.32
C GLN A 144 -3.99 -15.21 3.63
N HIS A 145 -3.74 -14.72 2.41
CA HIS A 145 -4.77 -14.17 1.50
C HIS A 145 -5.46 -12.89 1.97
N ASP A 146 -4.71 -11.87 2.40
CA ASP A 146 -5.29 -10.53 2.36
C ASP A 146 -5.43 -10.10 0.87
N SER A 147 -6.66 -9.96 0.40
CA SER A 147 -6.97 -9.48 -0.95
C SER A 147 -6.39 -8.09 -1.22
N ALA A 148 -6.20 -7.29 -0.16
CA ALA A 148 -5.49 -6.01 -0.22
C ALA A 148 -3.99 -6.20 -0.52
N ILE A 149 -3.40 -7.28 0.00
CA ILE A 149 -1.98 -7.61 -0.24
C ILE A 149 -1.74 -7.91 -1.71
N ARG A 150 -2.55 -8.77 -2.33
CA ARG A 150 -2.32 -9.26 -3.71
C ARG A 150 -2.22 -8.17 -4.79
N ARG A 151 -2.89 -7.04 -4.62
CA ARG A 151 -2.91 -5.94 -5.60
C ARG A 151 -2.04 -4.75 -5.19
N GLY A 152 -1.50 -4.78 -3.98
CA GLY A 152 -0.70 -3.72 -3.40
C GLY A 152 0.78 -3.79 -3.79
N SER A 153 1.46 -2.67 -3.58
CA SER A 153 2.91 -2.61 -3.60
C SER A 153 3.43 -2.75 -2.18
N ILE A 154 4.54 -3.46 -2.01
CA ILE A 154 5.24 -3.57 -0.74
C ILE A 154 6.52 -2.74 -0.85
N LEU A 155 6.59 -1.71 -0.02
CA LEU A 155 7.72 -0.84 0.19
C LEU A 155 8.44 -1.29 1.47
N MET A 156 9.68 -1.72 1.38
CA MET A 156 10.53 -2.01 2.52
C MET A 156 11.61 -0.96 2.63
N MET A 157 11.79 -0.40 3.82
CA MET A 157 12.78 0.64 4.07
C MET A 157 13.63 0.23 5.26
N THR A 158 14.94 0.16 5.06
CA THR A 158 15.89 -0.05 6.16
C THR A 158 16.55 1.26 6.52
N TYR A 159 16.74 1.46 7.81
CA TYR A 159 17.33 2.68 8.36
C TYR A 159 18.17 2.35 9.58
N TYR A 160 19.05 3.26 9.95
CA TYR A 160 19.77 3.21 11.22
C TYR A 160 19.16 4.23 12.17
N ASP A 161 18.81 3.82 13.39
CA ASP A 161 18.38 4.76 14.42
C ASP A 161 19.59 5.53 14.98
N SER A 162 19.33 6.57 15.76
CA SER A 162 20.30 7.35 16.55
C SER A 162 21.26 6.52 17.41
N GLN A 163 20.87 5.29 17.77
CA GLN A 163 21.71 4.32 18.50
C GLN A 163 22.47 3.35 17.56
N ASP A 164 22.56 3.66 16.28
CA ASP A 164 23.12 2.83 15.21
C ASP A 164 22.48 1.43 15.10
N ARG A 165 21.24 1.32 15.60
CA ARG A 165 20.44 0.10 15.52
C ARG A 165 19.73 0.07 14.18
N GLN A 166 19.92 -1.01 13.44
CA GLN A 166 19.25 -1.20 12.16
C GLN A 166 17.75 -1.51 12.39
N GLY A 167 16.89 -0.67 11.84
CA GLY A 167 15.45 -0.85 11.76
C GLY A 167 14.99 -1.22 10.35
N ILE A 168 13.80 -1.82 10.27
CA ILE A 168 13.12 -2.06 9.00
C ILE A 168 11.64 -1.70 9.13
N TRP A 169 11.17 -0.88 8.20
CA TRP A 169 9.76 -0.66 7.96
C TRP A 169 9.32 -1.47 6.75
N ILE A 170 8.29 -2.29 6.93
CA ILE A 170 7.64 -3.03 5.84
C ILE A 170 6.26 -2.43 5.67
N LEU A 171 6.07 -1.71 4.58
CA LEU A 171 4.93 -0.85 4.33
C LEU A 171 4.20 -1.36 3.10
N MET A 172 2.93 -1.68 3.25
CA MET A 172 2.05 -1.98 2.15
C MET A 172 1.32 -0.72 1.70
N THR A 173 1.10 -0.58 0.40
CA THR A 173 0.20 0.44 -0.10
C THR A 173 -0.69 -0.10 -1.20
N ALA A 174 -1.92 0.42 -1.23
CA ALA A 174 -2.84 0.20 -2.34
C ALA A 174 -2.43 0.98 -3.60
N ALA A 175 -1.47 1.91 -3.50
CA ALA A 175 -0.93 2.62 -4.65
C ALA A 175 -0.22 1.66 -5.62
N ARG A 176 -0.37 1.93 -6.92
CA ARG A 176 0.33 1.15 -7.95
C ARG A 176 1.84 1.35 -7.80
N PRO A 177 2.67 0.31 -8.05
CA PRO A 177 4.13 0.42 -7.89
C PRO A 177 4.72 1.58 -8.70
N VAL A 178 4.19 1.80 -9.91
CA VAL A 178 4.61 2.89 -10.81
C VAL A 178 4.39 4.28 -10.19
N GLN A 179 3.33 4.48 -9.40
CA GLN A 179 3.08 5.77 -8.75
C GLN A 179 4.12 6.02 -7.65
N LEU A 180 4.42 5.01 -6.83
CA LEU A 180 5.46 5.10 -5.80
C LEU A 180 6.83 5.35 -6.41
N ILE A 181 7.16 4.66 -7.51
CA ILE A 181 8.42 4.87 -8.22
C ILE A 181 8.55 6.34 -8.63
N ARG A 182 7.51 6.92 -9.25
CA ARG A 182 7.55 8.33 -9.65
C ARG A 182 7.72 9.27 -8.45
N LEU A 183 7.07 8.99 -7.32
CA LEU A 183 7.23 9.78 -6.10
C LEU A 183 8.66 9.70 -5.56
N ILE A 184 9.25 8.51 -5.52
CA ILE A 184 10.61 8.27 -5.03
C ILE A 184 11.65 8.89 -6.00
N GLU A 185 11.46 8.75 -7.31
CA GLU A 185 12.31 9.38 -8.34
C GLU A 185 12.27 10.91 -8.25
N ALA A 186 11.08 11.49 -8.14
CA ALA A 186 10.91 12.94 -7.95
C ALA A 186 11.57 13.45 -6.66
N SER A 187 11.79 12.55 -5.71
CA SER A 187 12.42 12.84 -4.42
C SER A 187 13.94 12.75 -4.44
N ARG A 188 14.56 12.43 -5.59
CA ARG A 188 16.02 12.22 -5.74
C ARG A 188 16.59 11.14 -4.81
N LEU A 189 15.74 10.22 -4.36
CA LEU A 189 16.13 9.08 -3.53
C LEU A 189 16.74 7.93 -4.34
N THR A 190 16.96 8.12 -5.64
CA THR A 190 17.49 7.12 -6.57
C THR A 190 18.90 6.64 -6.24
N GLY A 191 19.69 7.45 -5.53
CA GLY A 191 21.02 7.07 -5.03
C GLY A 191 20.99 6.09 -3.87
N LYS A 192 19.87 5.97 -3.14
CA LYS A 192 19.66 4.97 -2.09
C LYS A 192 18.93 3.79 -2.70
N THR A 193 19.67 2.72 -2.98
CA THR A 193 19.32 1.62 -3.89
C THR A 193 17.84 1.23 -3.86
N ILE A 194 17.13 1.60 -4.93
CA ILE A 194 15.77 1.17 -5.26
C ILE A 194 15.87 -0.14 -6.04
N PHE A 195 15.68 -1.27 -5.36
CA PHE A 195 15.62 -2.54 -6.09
C PHE A 195 14.25 -2.67 -6.77
N ARG A 196 14.23 -2.42 -8.08
CA ARG A 196 13.09 -2.77 -8.92
C ARG A 196 13.21 -4.23 -9.29
N LEU A 197 12.38 -5.07 -8.68
CA LEU A 197 12.14 -6.36 -9.27
C LEU A 197 11.32 -6.11 -10.53
N HIS A 198 11.84 -6.51 -11.68
CA HIS A 198 11.28 -6.16 -12.98
C HIS A 198 9.80 -6.57 -13.11
N PRO A 199 8.96 -5.77 -13.79
CA PRO A 199 7.78 -6.33 -14.43
C PRO A 199 8.28 -7.23 -15.57
N ARG A 200 7.59 -8.35 -15.78
CA ARG A 200 7.74 -9.20 -16.97
C ARG A 200 7.97 -8.32 -18.22
N LEU A 201 9.15 -8.42 -18.83
CA LEU A 201 9.30 -8.19 -20.26
C LEU A 201 8.32 -9.15 -20.94
N LYS A 202 7.16 -8.64 -21.38
CA LYS A 202 6.42 -9.32 -22.44
C LYS A 202 7.28 -9.18 -23.69
N LYS A 203 7.69 -10.34 -24.22
CA LYS A 203 8.55 -10.56 -25.39
C LYS A 203 8.22 -9.63 -26.57
N PRO A 204 9.20 -9.14 -27.34
CA PRO A 204 8.92 -8.64 -28.68
C PRO A 204 8.45 -9.82 -29.53
N GLY A 205 7.19 -9.79 -29.95
CA GLY A 205 6.60 -10.82 -30.80
C GLY A 205 5.66 -10.17 -31.80
N ALA A 206 6.03 -10.29 -33.07
CA ALA A 206 5.27 -9.97 -34.29
C ALA A 206 5.24 -8.52 -34.76
N ALA A 207 6.32 -8.09 -35.43
CA ALA A 207 6.27 -7.34 -36.69
C ALA A 207 7.66 -7.29 -37.35
N ALA A 208 8.24 -8.45 -37.67
CA ALA A 208 9.21 -8.55 -38.75
C ALA A 208 8.48 -9.16 -39.94
N LYS A 209 7.69 -8.33 -40.64
CA LYS A 209 7.39 -8.60 -42.06
C LYS A 209 8.60 -8.10 -42.82
N ALA A 210 9.52 -9.00 -43.12
CA ALA A 210 10.39 -8.83 -44.27
C ALA A 210 9.47 -8.85 -45.51
N VAL A 211 9.41 -7.72 -46.18
CA VAL A 211 8.93 -7.65 -47.57
C VAL A 211 10.16 -8.02 -48.41
N ILE A 212 10.07 -9.16 -49.08
CA ILE A 212 10.83 -9.47 -50.29
C ILE A 212 10.11 -8.76 -51.43
#